data_AF-A0AAN5CIL1-F1
#
_entry.id   AF-A0AAN5CIL1-F1
#
_cell.length_a   1.000
_cell.length_b   1.000
_cell.length_c   1.000
_cell.angle_alpha   90.00
_cell.angle_beta   90.00
_cell.angle_gamma   90.00
#
_symmetry.space_group_name_H-M   'P 1'
#
loop_
_entity.id
_entity.type
_entity.pdbx_description
1 polymer ?
#
loop_
_entity_poly.entity_id
_entity_poly.type
_entity_poly.pdbx_seq_one_letter_code
_entity_poly.pdbx_strand_id
1 'polypeptide(L)'
;QGRLFSLSCGHFACRSCWLKHCIFELAREFCPISCPVRNGDCNEKLTIGRATTLLSDSAIEIMVEYEWGRKLRQTDNVRCAGCKRWMERTDAYRKVMSASCSCGCFTCVRCGDREHAPLLCEDAAAWTEVRSKENVEEAAAAAAELWALTRYKFDECIAPSQAITTEQYKKNLRFSFTTLKSLDVAAPLPLP
;
A
#
# COMPACT_ATOMS: atom_id res chain seq x y z
N GLN A 1 -2.76 -34.26 -37.74
CA GLN A 1 -3.95 -34.31 -36.88
C GLN A 1 -3.86 -33.20 -35.84
N GLY A 2 -4.77 -32.22 -35.89
CA GLY A 2 -4.77 -31.10 -34.94
C GLY A 2 -5.28 -31.56 -33.58
N ARG A 3 -4.39 -31.63 -32.57
CA ARG A 3 -4.81 -31.90 -31.20
C ARG A 3 -5.75 -30.77 -30.74
N LEU A 4 -6.93 -31.15 -30.25
CA LEU A 4 -7.88 -30.22 -29.63
C LEU A 4 -7.36 -29.82 -28.25
N PHE A 5 -7.62 -28.57 -27.88
CA PHE A 5 -7.37 -28.04 -26.56
C PHE A 5 -8.62 -27.30 -26.07
N SER A 6 -8.95 -27.48 -24.80
CA SER A 6 -10.04 -26.80 -24.11
C SER A 6 -9.58 -26.38 -22.73
N LEU A 7 -10.31 -25.46 -22.10
CA LEU A 7 -10.23 -25.21 -20.66
C LEU A 7 -11.25 -26.11 -19.91
N SER A 8 -11.48 -25.88 -18.62
CA SER A 8 -12.50 -26.60 -17.84
C SER A 8 -13.93 -26.32 -18.35
N CYS A 9 -14.12 -25.18 -19.02
CA CYS A 9 -15.38 -24.77 -19.64
C CYS A 9 -15.83 -25.65 -20.83
N GLY A 10 -15.01 -26.59 -21.30
CA GLY A 10 -15.39 -27.50 -22.37
C GLY A 10 -15.42 -26.89 -23.78
N HIS A 11 -15.00 -25.63 -23.94
CA HIS A 11 -14.87 -25.00 -25.26
C HIS A 11 -13.60 -25.46 -25.97
N PHE A 12 -13.76 -26.25 -27.03
CA PHE A 12 -12.64 -26.80 -27.79
C PHE A 12 -12.24 -25.88 -28.94
N ALA A 13 -10.93 -25.69 -29.10
CA ALA A 13 -10.35 -25.16 -30.32
C ALA A 13 -9.08 -25.93 -30.67
N CYS A 14 -8.64 -25.81 -31.91
CA CYS A 14 -7.40 -26.41 -32.33
C CYS A 14 -6.22 -25.78 -31.57
N ARG A 15 -5.16 -26.55 -31.30
CA ARG A 15 -3.97 -26.03 -30.59
C ARG A 15 -3.35 -24.79 -31.25
N SER A 16 -3.31 -24.73 -32.58
CA SER A 16 -2.81 -23.56 -33.31
C SER A 16 -3.74 -22.35 -33.19
N CYS A 17 -5.05 -22.58 -33.06
CA CYS A 17 -6.06 -21.55 -32.81
C CYS A 17 -5.84 -20.93 -31.42
N TRP A 18 -5.63 -21.77 -30.39
CA TRP A 18 -5.29 -21.34 -29.05
C TRP A 18 -3.97 -20.57 -29.00
N LEU A 19 -2.95 -21.04 -29.70
CA LEU A 19 -1.66 -20.34 -29.75
C LEU A 19 -1.79 -18.94 -30.36
N LYS A 20 -2.51 -18.82 -31.49
CA LYS A 20 -2.79 -17.52 -32.11
C LYS A 20 -3.54 -16.58 -31.17
N HIS A 21 -4.54 -17.10 -30.46
CA HIS A 21 -5.28 -16.35 -29.45
C HIS A 21 -4.38 -15.87 -28.31
N CYS A 22 -3.54 -16.76 -27.75
CA CYS A 22 -2.63 -16.39 -26.68
C CYS A 22 -1.61 -15.32 -27.11
N ILE A 23 -1.02 -15.46 -28.30
CA ILE A 23 -0.10 -14.45 -28.85
C ILE A 23 -0.80 -13.11 -29.01
N PHE A 24 -2.03 -13.11 -29.53
CA PHE A 24 -2.82 -11.90 -29.71
C PHE A 24 -3.14 -11.19 -28.37
N GLU A 25 -3.55 -11.95 -27.35
CA GLU A 25 -3.85 -11.40 -26.02
C GLU A 25 -2.59 -10.89 -25.30
N LEU A 26 -1.48 -11.64 -25.37
CA LEU A 26 -0.19 -11.23 -24.80
C LEU A 26 0.37 -9.98 -25.49
N ALA A 27 0.25 -9.86 -26.82
CA ALA A 27 0.66 -8.66 -27.54
C ALA A 27 -0.10 -7.39 -27.11
N ARG A 28 -1.26 -7.56 -26.45
CA ARG A 28 -2.10 -6.48 -25.94
C ARG A 28 -2.04 -6.35 -24.40
N GLU A 29 -1.10 -7.03 -23.76
CA GLU A 29 -0.93 -7.05 -22.29
C GLU A 29 -2.18 -7.55 -21.53
N PHE A 30 -3.00 -8.39 -22.18
CA PHE A 30 -4.15 -9.01 -21.53
C PHE A 30 -3.76 -10.31 -20.83
N CYS A 31 -3.61 -10.23 -19.52
CA CYS A 31 -3.44 -11.39 -18.64
C CYS A 31 -4.34 -11.22 -17.40
N PRO A 32 -5.11 -12.24 -16.97
CA PRO A 32 -5.17 -13.60 -17.51
C PRO A 32 -5.86 -13.70 -18.87
N ILE A 33 -5.42 -14.65 -19.70
CA ILE A 33 -5.95 -14.91 -21.05
C ILE A 33 -7.29 -15.65 -20.93
N SER A 34 -8.36 -15.04 -21.44
CA SER A 34 -9.71 -15.64 -21.40
C SER A 34 -9.91 -16.70 -22.48
N CYS A 35 -10.90 -17.58 -22.27
CA CYS A 35 -11.40 -18.50 -23.29
C CYS A 35 -11.73 -17.75 -24.60
N PRO A 36 -11.35 -18.27 -25.79
CA PRO A 36 -11.57 -17.61 -27.07
C PRO A 36 -13.03 -17.64 -27.56
N VAL A 37 -13.93 -18.38 -26.89
CA VAL A 37 -15.34 -18.42 -27.27
C VAL A 37 -16.00 -17.08 -27.01
N ARG A 38 -16.62 -16.53 -28.06
CA ARG A 38 -17.20 -15.17 -28.09
C ARG A 38 -18.60 -15.06 -27.50
N ASN A 39 -19.20 -16.15 -27.01
CA ASN A 39 -20.59 -16.16 -26.57
C ASN A 39 -20.84 -15.40 -25.24
N GLY A 40 -19.94 -14.51 -24.82
CA GLY A 40 -20.11 -13.57 -23.72
C GLY A 40 -20.02 -14.17 -22.31
N ASP A 41 -20.47 -15.41 -22.14
CA ASP A 41 -20.73 -15.97 -20.80
C ASP A 41 -19.58 -16.82 -20.25
N CYS A 42 -18.52 -17.03 -21.03
CA CYS A 42 -17.39 -17.86 -20.58
C CYS A 42 -16.33 -17.02 -19.85
N ASN A 43 -16.34 -17.10 -18.52
CA ASN A 43 -15.36 -16.43 -17.66
C ASN A 43 -14.09 -17.25 -17.36
N GLU A 44 -13.95 -18.41 -18.02
CA GLU A 44 -12.83 -19.32 -17.77
C GLU A 44 -11.53 -18.74 -18.32
N LYS A 45 -10.47 -18.84 -17.51
CA LYS A 45 -9.15 -18.24 -17.77
C LYS A 45 -8.09 -19.31 -17.90
N LEU A 46 -7.17 -19.12 -18.84
CA LEU A 46 -6.01 -19.97 -19.00
C LEU A 46 -5.09 -19.77 -17.78
N THR A 47 -4.90 -20.82 -16.99
CA THR A 47 -3.94 -20.80 -15.87
C THR A 47 -2.51 -20.99 -16.39
N ILE A 48 -1.51 -20.48 -15.66
CA ILE A 48 -0.08 -20.66 -16.01
C ILE A 48 0.25 -22.13 -16.22
N GLY A 49 -0.19 -23.02 -15.31
CA GLY A 49 0.07 -24.46 -15.42
C GLY A 49 -0.54 -25.13 -16.66
N ARG A 50 -1.63 -24.59 -17.22
CA ARG A 50 -2.17 -25.06 -18.52
C ARG A 50 -1.50 -24.38 -19.69
N ALA A 51 -1.07 -23.12 -19.53
CA ALA A 51 -0.38 -22.36 -20.55
C ALA A 51 0.97 -23.01 -20.91
N THR A 52 1.68 -23.64 -19.97
CA THR A 52 2.94 -24.37 -20.24
C THR A 52 2.75 -25.50 -21.26
N THR A 53 1.53 -26.02 -21.36
CA THR A 53 1.20 -27.03 -22.36
C THR A 53 1.00 -26.41 -23.74
N LEU A 54 0.96 -25.10 -23.93
CA LEU A 54 0.66 -24.41 -25.20
C LEU A 54 1.78 -23.46 -25.65
N LEU A 55 2.38 -22.74 -24.70
CA LEU A 55 3.32 -21.65 -24.91
C LEU A 55 4.77 -22.11 -24.69
N SER A 56 5.72 -21.36 -25.25
CA SER A 56 7.14 -21.48 -24.89
C SER A 56 7.41 -20.86 -23.52
N ASP A 57 8.53 -21.23 -22.90
CA ASP A 57 8.96 -20.68 -21.61
C ASP A 57 9.03 -19.15 -21.62
N SER A 58 9.56 -18.56 -22.69
CA SER A 58 9.59 -17.10 -22.87
C SER A 58 8.20 -16.44 -22.87
N ALA A 59 7.21 -17.07 -23.48
CA ALA A 59 5.84 -16.55 -23.48
C ALA A 59 5.15 -16.76 -22.13
N ILE A 60 5.53 -17.80 -21.38
CA ILE A 60 5.11 -18.00 -19.99
C ILE A 60 5.68 -16.92 -19.08
N GLU A 61 6.96 -16.56 -19.22
CA GLU A 61 7.58 -15.46 -18.47
C GLU A 61 6.83 -14.14 -18.67
N ILE A 62 6.50 -13.80 -19.93
CA ILE A 62 5.69 -12.61 -20.25
C ILE A 62 4.30 -12.69 -19.60
N MET A 63 3.63 -13.85 -19.70
CA MET A 63 2.31 -14.05 -19.09
C MET A 63 2.36 -13.87 -17.58
N VAL A 64 3.38 -14.42 -16.91
CA VAL A 64 3.62 -14.28 -15.48
C VAL A 64 3.86 -12.82 -15.12
N GLU A 65 4.72 -12.12 -15.86
CA GLU A 65 4.99 -10.69 -15.65
C GLU A 65 3.72 -9.85 -15.74
N TYR A 66 2.87 -10.08 -16.75
CA TYR A 66 1.61 -9.36 -16.87
C TYR A 66 0.60 -9.70 -15.78
N GLU A 67 0.52 -10.97 -15.36
CA GLU A 67 -0.37 -11.38 -14.27
C GLU A 67 0.04 -10.72 -12.95
N TRP A 68 1.34 -10.76 -12.64
CA TRP A 68 1.90 -10.07 -11.48
C TRP A 68 1.73 -8.56 -11.61
N GLY A 69 2.08 -7.98 -12.75
CA GLY A 69 1.93 -6.54 -13.00
C GLY A 69 0.49 -6.08 -12.81
N ARG A 70 -0.52 -6.88 -13.19
CA ARG A 70 -1.93 -6.55 -12.96
C ARG A 70 -2.32 -6.68 -11.48
N LYS A 71 -1.90 -7.75 -10.80
CA LYS A 71 -2.14 -7.91 -9.34
C LYS A 71 -1.50 -6.77 -8.55
N LEU A 72 -0.27 -6.43 -8.90
CA LEU A 72 0.52 -5.40 -8.22
C LEU A 72 0.07 -3.98 -8.56
N ARG A 73 -0.60 -3.75 -9.70
CA ARG A 73 -1.25 -2.47 -10.05
C ARG A 73 -2.62 -2.27 -9.39
N GLN A 74 -3.12 -3.23 -8.61
CA GLN A 74 -4.31 -2.99 -7.79
C GLN A 74 -4.02 -1.90 -6.77
N THR A 75 -5.03 -1.08 -6.44
CA THR A 75 -4.94 0.15 -5.62
C THR A 75 -4.35 -0.04 -4.22
N ASP A 76 -4.25 -1.30 -3.80
CA ASP A 76 -3.87 -1.66 -2.45
C ASP A 76 -2.39 -2.06 -2.34
N ASN A 77 -1.62 -1.96 -3.42
CA ASN A 77 -0.19 -2.27 -3.43
C ASN A 77 0.67 -1.00 -3.55
N VAL A 78 1.77 -0.97 -2.82
CA VAL A 78 2.76 0.12 -2.86
C VAL A 78 4.17 -0.45 -2.99
N ARG A 79 5.03 0.25 -3.74
CA ARG A 79 6.46 -0.10 -3.81
C ARG A 79 7.22 0.55 -2.67
N CYS A 80 8.03 -0.23 -1.96
CA CYS A 80 8.92 0.28 -0.94
C CYS A 80 9.85 1.37 -1.50
N ALA A 81 9.92 2.53 -0.85
CA ALA A 81 10.79 3.63 -1.27
C ALA A 81 12.28 3.24 -1.28
N GLY A 82 12.70 2.36 -0.36
CA GLY A 82 14.06 1.85 -0.25
C GLY A 82 14.38 0.74 -1.25
N CYS A 83 13.93 -0.48 -0.98
CA CYS A 83 14.34 -1.68 -1.75
C CYS A 83 13.47 -1.97 -2.99
N LYS A 84 12.45 -1.14 -3.28
CA LYS A 84 11.55 -1.26 -4.43
C LYS A 84 10.71 -2.54 -4.49
N ARG A 85 10.72 -3.37 -3.45
CA ARG A 85 9.82 -4.53 -3.30
C ARG A 85 8.39 -4.06 -3.15
N TRP A 86 7.47 -4.83 -3.71
CA TRP A 86 6.03 -4.61 -3.56
C TRP A 86 5.55 -5.02 -2.17
N MET A 87 4.61 -4.25 -1.63
CA MET A 87 4.03 -4.43 -0.31
C MET A 87 2.51 -4.34 -0.44
N GLU A 88 1.81 -5.27 0.20
CA GLU A 88 0.35 -5.26 0.31
C GLU A 88 -0.08 -4.34 1.45
N ARG A 89 -1.07 -3.48 1.20
CA ARG A 89 -1.70 -2.66 2.24
C ARG A 89 -2.62 -3.54 3.07
N THR A 90 -2.23 -3.81 4.30
CA THR A 90 -3.10 -4.52 5.25
C THR A 90 -4.16 -3.57 5.82
N ASP A 91 -5.39 -4.08 6.01
CA ASP A 91 -6.56 -3.29 6.42
C ASP A 91 -6.40 -2.56 7.77
N ALA A 92 -5.51 -3.04 8.64
CA ALA A 92 -5.16 -2.39 9.90
C ALA A 92 -4.60 -0.96 9.72
N TYR A 93 -4.12 -0.63 8.51
CA TYR A 93 -3.46 0.63 8.18
C TYR A 93 -4.30 1.55 7.28
N ARG A 94 -5.61 1.33 7.09
CA ARG A 94 -6.44 2.28 6.31
C ARG A 94 -6.44 3.72 6.88
N LYS A 95 -6.08 3.89 8.16
CA LYS A 95 -5.91 5.19 8.81
C LYS A 95 -4.47 5.72 8.79
N VAL A 96 -3.48 4.87 8.51
CA VAL A 96 -2.06 5.20 8.60
C VAL A 96 -1.54 5.47 7.20
N MET A 97 -0.94 6.64 6.98
CA MET A 97 -0.45 7.07 5.67
C MET A 97 0.92 6.47 5.31
N SER A 98 1.39 5.46 6.05
CA SER A 98 2.66 4.79 5.85
C SER A 98 2.55 3.26 5.84
N ALA A 99 3.42 2.64 5.04
CA ALA A 99 3.58 1.20 4.90
C ALA A 99 5.01 0.80 5.28
N SER A 100 5.16 -0.22 6.11
CA SER A 100 6.47 -0.74 6.54
C SER A 100 6.93 -1.88 5.63
N CYS A 101 8.22 -1.87 5.29
CA CYS A 101 8.87 -2.94 4.54
C CYS A 101 9.71 -3.81 5.48
N SER A 102 9.90 -5.08 5.13
CA SER A 102 10.86 -5.97 5.80
C SER A 102 12.31 -5.50 5.70
N CYS A 103 12.64 -4.56 4.80
CA CYS A 103 13.95 -3.89 4.77
C CYS A 103 14.10 -2.78 5.84
N GLY A 104 13.07 -2.52 6.65
CA GLY A 104 13.06 -1.46 7.66
C GLY A 104 12.66 -0.07 7.14
N CYS A 105 12.44 0.09 5.82
CA CYS A 105 11.98 1.35 5.26
C CYS A 105 10.48 1.54 5.46
N PHE A 106 10.08 2.75 5.86
CA PHE A 106 8.69 3.20 5.85
C PHE A 106 8.42 4.04 4.60
N THR A 107 7.30 3.78 3.94
CA THR A 107 6.93 4.39 2.66
C THR A 107 5.59 5.09 2.80
N CYS A 108 5.48 6.34 2.34
CA CYS A 108 4.21 7.04 2.25
C CYS A 108 3.32 6.36 1.22
N VAL A 109 2.10 6.00 1.62
CA VAL A 109 1.15 5.30 0.75
C VAL A 109 0.59 6.22 -0.35
N ARG A 110 0.61 7.55 -0.15
CA ARG A 110 0.05 8.52 -1.10
C ARG A 110 1.00 8.81 -2.26
N CYS A 111 2.26 9.12 -1.97
CA CYS A 111 3.25 9.47 -3.01
C CYS A 111 4.22 8.33 -3.35
N GLY A 112 4.35 7.30 -2.52
CA GLY A 112 5.30 6.20 -2.71
C GLY A 112 6.74 6.53 -2.30
N ASP A 113 6.99 7.72 -1.77
CA ASP A 113 8.31 8.12 -1.25
C ASP A 113 8.53 7.64 0.19
N ARG A 114 9.71 7.94 0.75
CA ARG A 114 9.98 7.66 2.18
C ARG A 114 8.95 8.34 3.06
N GLU A 115 8.61 7.70 4.18
CA GLU A 115 7.69 8.26 5.16
C GLU A 115 8.15 9.67 5.58
N HIS A 116 7.22 10.61 5.45
CA HIS A 116 7.43 12.01 5.75
C HIS A 116 6.35 12.54 6.71
N ALA A 117 5.62 11.66 7.40
CA ALA A 117 4.68 12.07 8.43
C ALA A 117 5.43 12.84 9.55
N PRO A 118 4.86 13.93 10.10
CA PRO A 118 3.49 14.43 9.87
C PRO A 118 3.35 15.39 8.68
N LEU A 119 4.39 15.63 7.88
CA LEU A 119 4.32 16.52 6.72
C LEU A 119 3.40 15.96 5.64
N LEU A 120 2.74 16.86 4.92
CA LEU A 120 2.01 16.54 3.68
C LEU A 120 3.00 16.16 2.56
N CYS A 121 2.51 15.41 1.57
CA CYS A 121 3.34 15.00 0.42
C CYS A 121 3.88 16.20 -0.37
N GLU A 122 3.10 17.27 -0.49
CA GLU A 122 3.50 18.50 -1.19
C GLU A 122 4.66 19.22 -0.50
N ASP A 123 4.70 19.21 0.83
CA ASP A 123 5.74 19.89 1.61
C ASP A 123 7.00 19.02 1.75
N ALA A 124 6.87 17.70 1.63
CA ALA A 124 7.96 16.75 1.86
C ALA A 124 9.17 16.96 0.93
N ALA A 125 8.94 17.39 -0.31
CA ALA A 125 10.01 17.69 -1.26
C ALA A 125 10.83 18.91 -0.81
N ALA A 126 10.15 20.02 -0.49
CA ALA A 126 10.80 21.24 0.00
C ALA A 126 11.57 21.00 1.30
N TRP A 127 10.99 20.23 2.23
CA TRP A 127 11.69 19.84 3.47
C TRP A 127 12.88 18.92 3.23
N THR A 128 12.88 18.13 2.16
CA THR A 128 14.02 17.29 1.78
C THR A 128 15.16 18.14 1.22
N GLU A 129 14.85 19.15 0.41
CA GLU A 129 15.82 20.12 -0.08
C GLU A 129 16.47 20.90 1.08
N VAL A 130 15.66 21.42 2.01
CA VAL A 130 16.15 22.08 3.23
C VAL A 130 17.12 21.18 4.01
N ARG A 131 16.82 19.88 4.13
CA ARG A 131 17.68 18.90 4.83
C ARG A 131 18.93 18.51 4.06
N SER A 132 18.97 18.70 2.74
CA SER A 132 20.15 18.39 1.92
C SER A 132 21.24 19.48 1.97
N LYS A 133 20.94 20.64 2.54
CA LYS A 133 21.91 21.72 2.71
C LYS A 133 22.98 21.32 3.72
N GLU A 134 24.25 21.39 3.31
CA GLU A 134 25.40 21.05 4.18
C GLU A 134 25.63 22.12 5.26
N ASN A 135 25.34 23.39 4.94
CA ASN A 135 25.46 24.50 5.87
C ASN A 135 24.24 24.56 6.80
N VAL A 136 24.48 24.39 8.11
CA VAL A 136 23.45 24.38 9.15
C VAL A 136 22.70 25.71 9.24
N GLU A 137 23.37 26.85 9.05
CA GLU A 137 22.75 28.17 9.13
C GLU A 137 21.82 28.43 7.94
N GLU A 138 22.25 28.05 6.75
CA GLU A 138 21.43 28.13 5.53
C GLU A 138 20.24 27.16 5.57
N ALA A 139 20.44 25.97 6.13
CA ALA A 139 19.38 25.00 6.40
C ALA A 139 18.36 25.57 7.39
N ALA A 140 18.82 26.19 8.48
CA ALA A 140 17.95 26.79 9.49
C ALA A 140 17.15 27.98 8.94
N ALA A 141 17.78 28.87 8.16
CA ALA A 141 17.09 30.00 7.54
C ALA A 141 16.00 29.54 6.57
N ALA A 142 16.31 28.58 5.70
CA ALA A 142 15.34 28.03 4.76
C ALA A 142 14.24 27.20 5.44
N ALA A 143 14.56 26.49 6.52
CA ALA A 143 13.57 25.82 7.35
C ALA A 143 12.60 26.82 7.98
N ALA A 144 13.09 27.96 8.47
CA ALA A 144 12.26 29.00 9.08
C ALA A 144 11.31 29.65 8.06
N GLU A 145 11.81 29.94 6.86
CA GLU A 145 11.00 30.48 5.76
C GLU A 145 9.91 29.49 5.32
N LEU A 146 10.29 28.24 5.06
CA LEU A 146 9.35 27.20 4.66
C LEU A 146 8.31 26.93 5.76
N TRP A 147 8.75 26.86 7.02
CA TRP A 147 7.85 26.67 8.16
C TRP A 147 6.83 27.80 8.28
N ALA A 148 7.23 29.06 8.07
CA ALA A 148 6.31 30.18 8.12
C ALA A 148 5.18 30.05 7.08
N LEU A 149 5.47 29.47 5.91
CA LEU A 149 4.50 29.25 4.84
C LEU A 149 3.60 28.04 5.11
N THR A 150 4.14 26.95 5.67
CA THR A 150 3.40 25.68 5.81
C THR A 150 2.78 25.46 7.20
N ARG A 151 3.04 26.35 8.16
CA ARG A 151 2.62 26.18 9.57
C ARG A 151 1.13 25.89 9.74
N TYR A 152 0.27 26.62 9.03
CA TYR A 152 -1.18 26.46 9.15
C TYR A 152 -1.64 25.06 8.73
N LYS A 153 -1.00 24.47 7.70
CA LYS A 153 -1.28 23.10 7.23
C LYS A 153 -0.79 22.05 8.22
N PHE A 154 0.33 22.33 8.88
CA PHE A 154 0.89 21.42 9.89
C PHE A 154 -0.08 21.25 11.07
N ASP A 155 -0.65 22.34 11.57
CA ASP A 155 -1.62 22.31 12.67
C ASP A 155 -2.85 21.46 12.34
N GLU A 156 -3.36 21.54 11.11
CA GLU A 156 -4.43 20.65 10.62
C GLU A 156 -4.00 19.18 10.59
N CYS A 157 -2.76 18.89 10.19
CA CYS A 157 -2.24 17.52 10.09
C CYS A 157 -2.09 16.85 11.46
N ILE A 158 -1.72 17.61 12.50
CA ILE A 158 -1.52 17.08 13.85
C ILE A 158 -2.79 17.13 14.72
N ALA A 159 -3.81 17.91 14.33
CA ALA A 159 -5.05 18.06 15.09
C ALA A 159 -5.71 16.72 15.49
N PRO A 160 -5.78 15.68 14.62
CA PRO A 160 -6.32 14.38 15.03
C PRO A 160 -5.51 13.71 16.14
N SER A 161 -4.17 13.78 16.07
CA SER A 161 -3.28 13.24 17.09
C SER A 161 -3.40 14.02 18.40
N GLN A 162 -3.49 15.36 18.32
CA GLN A 162 -3.73 16.23 19.47
C GLN A 162 -5.06 15.91 20.16
N ALA A 163 -6.14 15.70 19.40
CA ALA A 163 -7.45 15.32 19.91
C ALA A 163 -7.43 13.96 20.63
N ILE A 164 -6.71 12.96 20.08
CA ILE A 164 -6.52 11.66 20.75
C ILE A 164 -5.75 11.84 22.06
N THR A 165 -4.64 12.58 22.05
CA THR A 165 -3.90 12.84 23.29
C THR A 165 -4.73 13.58 24.31
N THR A 166 -5.59 14.54 23.91
CA THR A 166 -6.46 15.25 24.86
C THR A 166 -7.57 14.36 25.40
N GLU A 167 -8.21 13.51 24.59
CA GLU A 167 -9.24 12.59 25.08
C GLU A 167 -8.67 11.46 25.94
N GLN A 168 -7.51 10.90 25.57
CA GLN A 168 -6.80 9.93 26.38
C GLN A 168 -6.30 10.55 27.68
N TYR A 169 -5.77 11.78 27.63
CA TYR A 169 -5.38 12.56 28.80
C TYR A 169 -6.59 12.86 29.70
N LYS A 170 -7.74 13.27 29.14
CA LYS A 170 -9.00 13.45 29.89
C LYS A 170 -9.47 12.14 30.53
N LYS A 171 -9.36 11.00 29.85
CA LYS A 171 -9.66 9.67 30.42
C LYS A 171 -8.71 9.33 31.55
N ASN A 172 -7.41 9.57 31.38
CA ASN A 172 -6.41 9.34 32.41
C ASN A 172 -6.64 10.23 33.64
N LEU A 173 -6.97 11.51 33.44
CA LEU A 173 -7.38 12.41 34.51
C LEU A 173 -8.63 11.90 35.23
N ARG A 174 -9.67 11.45 34.50
CA ARG A 174 -10.86 10.85 35.12
C ARG A 174 -10.50 9.63 35.97
N PHE A 175 -9.60 8.76 35.51
CA PHE A 175 -9.09 7.66 36.31
C PHE A 175 -8.42 8.16 37.58
N SER A 176 -7.49 9.12 37.49
CA SER A 176 -6.79 9.70 38.65
C SER A 176 -7.75 10.32 39.68
N PHE A 177 -8.79 11.05 39.24
CA PHE A 177 -9.79 11.63 40.14
C PHE A 177 -10.74 10.59 40.75
N THR A 178 -11.00 9.48 40.06
CA THR A 178 -11.83 8.38 40.60
C THR A 178 -11.03 7.58 41.64
N THR A 179 -9.73 7.37 41.42
CA THR A 179 -8.82 6.71 42.37
C THR A 179 -8.59 7.56 43.63
N LEU A 180 -8.51 8.89 43.52
CA LEU A 180 -8.41 9.78 44.68
C LEU A 180 -9.68 9.78 45.54
N LYS A 181 -10.88 9.79 44.93
CA LYS A 181 -12.14 9.69 45.67
C LYS A 181 -12.34 8.33 46.38
N SER A 182 -11.72 7.25 45.89
CA SER A 182 -11.74 5.96 46.59
C SER A 182 -10.78 5.88 47.77
N LEU A 183 -9.83 6.82 47.91
CA LEU A 183 -8.88 6.88 49.03
C LEU A 183 -9.39 7.73 50.20
N ASP A 184 -10.30 8.68 49.96
CA ASP A 184 -10.90 9.52 51.01
C ASP A 184 -12.02 8.83 51.84
N VAL A 185 -12.24 7.51 51.65
CA VAL A 185 -13.23 6.73 52.43
C VAL A 185 -12.55 5.75 53.40
N ALA A 186 -11.21 5.76 53.52
CA ALA A 186 -10.52 4.96 54.53
C ALA A 186 -10.67 5.63 55.91
N ALA A 187 -11.65 5.14 56.69
CA ALA A 187 -11.90 5.52 58.08
C ALA A 187 -10.62 5.41 58.94
N PRO A 188 -10.45 6.28 59.95
CA PRO A 188 -9.27 6.24 60.81
C PRO A 188 -9.26 4.94 61.63
N LEU A 189 -8.13 4.22 61.57
CA LEU A 189 -7.87 3.04 62.40
C LEU A 189 -7.80 3.45 63.89
N PRO A 190 -8.31 2.63 64.81
CA PRO A 190 -8.22 2.91 66.23
C PRO A 190 -6.77 2.75 66.70
N LEU A 191 -6.28 3.74 67.44
CA LEU A 191 -4.97 3.69 68.08
C LEU A 191 -5.01 2.75 69.30
N PRO A 192 -3.90 2.02 69.58
CA PRO A 192 -3.78 1.18 70.77
C PRO A 192 -3.72 1.98 72.07
#